data_AF-A0AAV8GCS5-F1
#
_entry.id   AF-A0AAV8GCS5-F1
#
_cell.length_a   1.000
_cell.length_b   1.000
_cell.length_c   1.000
_cell.angle_alpha   90.00
_cell.angle_beta   90.00
_cell.angle_gamma   90.00
#
_symmetry.space_group_name_H-M   'P 1'
#
loop_
_entity.id
_entity.type
_entity.pdbx_description
1 polymer ?
#
loop_
_entity_poly.entity_id
_entity_poly.type
_entity_poly.pdbx_seq_one_letter_code
_entity_poly.pdbx_strand_id
1 'polypeptide(L)'
;MDALGDAVDELKQSTESMSHLGGKAIGYQINSIQTWVSAALTDYNTCMDGFRASGVNVRKEVRSHVLNTLHLTSNALDLINGLSSTIIHSVP
;
A
#
# COMPACT_ATOMS: atom_id res chain seq x y z
N MET A 1 -9.64 -7.87 13.86
CA MET A 1 -8.60 -7.96 12.82
C MET A 1 -9.33 -7.71 11.51
N ASP A 2 -9.40 -6.46 11.12
CA ASP A 2 -10.09 -6.02 9.91
C ASP A 2 -9.02 -5.60 8.90
N ALA A 3 -8.26 -6.58 8.38
CA ALA A 3 -7.10 -6.33 7.51
C ALA A 3 -7.44 -5.40 6.32
N LEU A 4 -8.67 -5.46 5.79
CA LEU A 4 -9.08 -4.53 4.75
C LEU A 4 -9.26 -3.08 5.26
N GLY A 5 -9.71 -2.90 6.50
CA GLY A 5 -9.79 -1.60 7.15
C GLY A 5 -8.41 -1.02 7.44
N ASP A 6 -7.48 -1.85 7.94
CA ASP A 6 -6.10 -1.46 8.19
C ASP A 6 -5.43 -0.97 6.88
N ALA A 7 -5.59 -1.71 5.79
CA ALA A 7 -5.11 -1.30 4.46
C ALA A 7 -5.69 0.04 3.99
N VAL A 8 -6.96 0.34 4.31
CA VAL A 8 -7.58 1.63 3.98
C VAL A 8 -6.94 2.78 4.77
N ASP A 9 -6.71 2.58 6.08
CA ASP A 9 -6.09 3.58 6.94
C ASP A 9 -4.63 3.87 6.54
N GLU A 10 -3.90 2.85 6.11
CA GLU A 10 -2.53 2.98 5.61
C GLU A 10 -2.46 3.70 4.26
N LEU A 11 -3.37 3.38 3.34
CA LEU A 11 -3.49 4.11 2.07
C LEU A 11 -3.91 5.56 2.28
N LYS A 12 -4.75 5.84 3.27
CA LYS A 12 -5.14 7.19 3.65
C LYS A 12 -3.93 7.98 4.19
N GLN A 13 -3.17 7.41 5.12
CA GLN A 13 -1.93 8.00 5.62
C GLN A 13 -0.92 8.27 4.49
N SER A 14 -0.78 7.32 3.56
CA SER A 14 0.06 7.45 2.37
C SER A 14 -0.35 8.66 1.53
N THR A 15 -1.65 8.79 1.25
CA THR A 15 -2.20 9.88 0.43
C THR A 15 -2.06 11.24 1.11
N GLU A 16 -2.33 11.31 2.41
CA GLU A 16 -2.15 12.51 3.22
C GLU A 16 -0.68 12.97 3.21
N SER A 17 0.26 12.06 3.45
CA SER A 17 1.69 12.37 3.39
C SER A 17 2.14 12.79 1.98
N MET A 18 1.66 12.13 0.93
CA MET A 18 1.94 12.53 -0.46
C MET A 18 1.44 13.94 -0.78
N SER A 19 0.27 14.34 -0.24
CA SER A 19 -0.27 15.69 -0.44
C SER A 19 0.56 16.80 0.22
N HIS A 20 1.39 16.42 1.19
CA HIS A 20 2.28 17.31 1.94
C HIS A 20 3.76 17.01 1.67
N LEU A 21 4.05 16.31 0.56
CA LEU A 21 5.40 15.91 0.20
C LEU A 21 6.28 17.12 -0.12
N GLY A 22 7.41 17.26 0.58
CA GLY A 22 8.35 18.35 0.35
C GLY A 22 9.16 18.76 1.58
N GLY A 23 9.93 19.84 1.42
CA GLY A 23 10.74 20.41 2.50
C GLY A 23 11.93 19.53 2.91
N LYS A 24 12.51 19.84 4.08
CA LYS A 24 13.74 19.18 4.57
C LYS A 24 13.54 17.71 4.95
N ALA A 25 12.30 17.27 5.15
CA ALA A 25 11.97 15.92 5.61
C ALA A 25 11.47 15.01 4.47
N ILE A 26 11.62 15.41 3.20
CA ILE A 26 11.08 14.69 2.04
C ILE A 26 11.49 13.21 1.99
N GLY A 27 12.75 12.89 2.33
CA GLY A 27 13.21 11.49 2.38
C GLY A 27 12.48 10.66 3.44
N TYR A 28 12.24 11.22 4.62
CA TYR A 28 11.48 10.55 5.68
C TYR A 28 10.01 10.36 5.27
N GLN A 29 9.39 11.38 4.66
CA GLN A 29 8.02 11.29 4.15
C GLN A 29 7.86 10.16 3.14
N ILE A 30 8.79 10.05 2.17
CA ILE A 30 8.79 8.96 1.17
C ILE A 30 8.93 7.61 1.85
N ASN A 31 9.86 7.47 2.80
CA ASN A 31 10.05 6.21 3.53
C ASN A 31 8.79 5.79 4.32
N SER A 32 8.10 6.75 4.95
CA SER A 32 6.81 6.49 5.60
C SER A 32 5.74 6.05 4.60
N ILE A 33 5.64 6.73 3.45
CA ILE A 33 4.71 6.34 2.38
C ILE A 33 5.01 4.91 1.88
N GLN A 34 6.28 4.57 1.63
CA GLN A 34 6.68 3.21 1.24
C GLN A 34 6.28 2.17 2.29
N THR A 35 6.44 2.50 3.58
CA THR A 35 6.08 1.63 4.69
C THR A 35 4.58 1.34 4.70
N TRP A 36 3.74 2.38 4.66
CA TRP A 36 2.28 2.22 4.69
C TRP A 36 1.74 1.51 3.45
N VAL A 37 2.24 1.84 2.25
CA VAL A 37 1.80 1.16 1.01
C VAL A 37 2.20 -0.33 1.03
N SER A 38 3.37 -0.67 1.57
CA SER A 38 3.82 -2.06 1.72
C SER A 38 3.01 -2.83 2.77
N ALA A 39 2.60 -2.16 3.85
CA ALA A 39 1.73 -2.72 4.85
C ALA A 39 0.34 -3.02 4.26
N ALA A 40 -0.21 -2.13 3.44
CA ALA A 40 -1.53 -2.34 2.81
C ALA A 40 -1.51 -3.58 1.88
N LEU A 41 -0.40 -3.81 1.17
CA LEU A 41 -0.20 -5.03 0.38
C LEU A 41 -0.15 -6.29 1.26
N THR A 42 0.47 -6.20 2.43
CA THR A 42 0.53 -7.31 3.40
C THR A 42 -0.88 -7.62 3.91
N ASP A 43 -1.64 -6.60 4.24
CA ASP A 43 -3.01 -6.72 4.72
C ASP A 43 -3.97 -7.32 3.69
N TYR A 44 -3.84 -6.95 2.41
CA TYR A 44 -4.59 -7.62 1.34
C TYR A 44 -4.28 -9.11 1.25
N ASN A 45 -3.00 -9.50 1.43
CA ASN A 45 -2.62 -10.91 1.45
C ASN A 45 -3.16 -11.62 2.70
N THR A 46 -3.07 -11.01 3.88
CA THR A 46 -3.65 -11.54 5.12
C THR A 46 -5.17 -11.70 5.03
N CYS A 47 -5.86 -10.73 4.41
CA CYS A 47 -7.28 -10.81 4.12
C CYS A 47 -7.58 -12.07 3.28
N MET A 48 -6.89 -12.24 2.15
CA MET A 48 -7.08 -13.42 1.29
C MET A 48 -6.78 -14.74 2.02
N ASP A 49 -5.76 -14.76 2.87
CA ASP A 49 -5.37 -15.93 3.66
C ASP A 49 -6.44 -16.29 4.71
N GLY A 50 -7.14 -15.31 5.27
CA GLY A 50 -8.28 -15.51 6.18
C GLY A 50 -9.45 -16.29 5.55
N PHE A 51 -9.61 -16.24 4.22
CA PHE A 51 -10.65 -16.96 3.48
C PHE A 51 -10.20 -18.30 2.90
N ARG A 52 -9.01 -18.81 3.27
CA ARG A 52 -8.48 -20.08 2.74
C ARG A 52 -9.39 -21.28 3.01
N ALA A 53 -10.04 -21.33 4.17
CA ALA A 53 -10.96 -22.40 4.57
C ALA A 53 -12.42 -22.15 4.13
N SER A 54 -12.71 -21.03 3.46
CA SER A 54 -14.04 -20.72 2.96
C SER A 54 -14.36 -21.46 1.66
N GLY A 55 -15.66 -21.56 1.34
CA GLY A 55 -16.11 -22.15 0.08
C GLY A 55 -15.53 -21.44 -1.16
N VAL A 56 -15.32 -22.19 -2.24
CA VAL A 56 -14.65 -21.71 -3.47
C VAL A 56 -15.30 -20.44 -4.03
N ASN A 57 -16.63 -20.35 -4.02
CA ASN A 57 -17.36 -19.18 -4.50
C ASN A 57 -17.07 -17.94 -3.65
N VAL A 58 -17.12 -18.06 -2.32
CA VAL A 58 -16.82 -16.97 -1.38
C VAL A 58 -15.38 -16.47 -1.59
N ARG A 59 -14.42 -17.39 -1.69
CA ARG A 59 -13.02 -17.05 -1.92
C ARG A 59 -12.82 -16.31 -3.25
N LYS A 60 -13.53 -16.73 -4.31
CA LYS A 60 -13.42 -16.10 -5.64
C LYS A 60 -13.99 -14.68 -5.62
N GLU A 61 -15.13 -14.48 -4.98
CA GLU A 61 -15.75 -13.15 -4.82
C GLU A 61 -14.83 -12.21 -4.05
N VAL A 62 -14.34 -12.61 -2.87
CA VAL A 62 -13.43 -11.78 -2.06
C VAL A 62 -12.15 -11.46 -2.85
N ARG A 63 -11.55 -12.47 -3.49
CA ARG A 63 -10.34 -12.29 -4.30
C ARG A 63 -10.57 -11.31 -5.45
N SER A 64 -11.73 -11.33 -6.11
CA SER A 64 -12.03 -10.39 -7.20
C SER A 64 -12.04 -8.94 -6.73
N HIS A 65 -12.55 -8.67 -5.52
CA HIS A 65 -12.59 -7.32 -4.96
C HIS A 65 -11.21 -6.85 -4.48
N VAL A 66 -10.46 -7.74 -3.82
CA VAL A 66 -9.14 -7.40 -3.24
C VAL A 66 -8.05 -7.29 -4.31
N LEU A 67 -8.06 -8.13 -5.35
CA LEU A 67 -6.99 -8.16 -6.35
C LEU A 67 -6.86 -6.84 -7.11
N ASN A 68 -7.97 -6.20 -7.47
CA ASN A 68 -7.92 -4.94 -8.20
C ASN A 68 -7.19 -3.86 -7.38
N THR A 69 -7.55 -3.73 -6.10
CA THR A 69 -6.92 -2.77 -5.18
C THR A 69 -5.46 -3.13 -4.90
N LEU A 70 -5.14 -4.43 -4.78
CA LEU A 70 -3.78 -4.91 -4.64
C LEU A 70 -2.91 -4.50 -5.84
N HIS A 71 -3.40 -4.68 -7.07
CA HIS A 71 -2.67 -4.28 -8.28
C HIS A 71 -2.42 -2.78 -8.34
N LEU A 72 -3.44 -1.97 -8.03
CA LEU A 72 -3.28 -0.51 -7.98
C LEU A 72 -2.27 -0.09 -6.91
N THR A 73 -2.30 -0.73 -5.75
CA THR A 73 -1.37 -0.48 -4.64
C THR A 73 0.06 -0.88 -5.00
N SER A 74 0.24 -2.01 -5.69
CA SER A 74 1.55 -2.45 -6.21
C SER A 74 2.11 -1.45 -7.22
N ASN A 75 1.29 -1.00 -8.18
CA ASN A 75 1.71 0.01 -9.15
C ASN A 75 2.09 1.32 -8.45
N ALA A 76 1.34 1.74 -7.42
CA ALA A 76 1.68 2.91 -6.63
C ALA A 76 3.03 2.74 -5.92
N LEU A 77 3.28 1.59 -5.29
CA LEU A 77 4.55 1.30 -4.64
C LEU A 77 5.74 1.40 -5.61
N ASP A 78 5.60 0.88 -6.82
CA ASP A 78 6.64 0.96 -7.85
C ASP A 78 6.94 2.41 -8.26
N LEU A 79 5.90 3.23 -8.42
CA LEU A 79 6.06 4.66 -8.70
C LEU A 79 6.73 5.40 -7.55
N ILE A 80 6.35 5.11 -6.30
CA ILE A 80 6.95 5.70 -5.10
C ILE A 80 8.43 5.28 -4.98
N ASN A 81 8.76 4.03 -5.28
CA ASN A 81 10.14 3.55 -5.31
C ASN A 81 10.98 4.29 -6.38
N GLY A 82 10.41 4.52 -7.57
CA GLY A 82 11.05 5.32 -8.62
C GLY A 82 11.26 6.79 -8.20
N LEU A 83 10.28 7.38 -7.52
CA LEU A 83 10.38 8.73 -6.96
C LEU A 83 11.47 8.79 -5.87
N SER A 84 11.49 7.83 -4.96
CA SER A 84 12.48 7.68 -3.89
C SER A 84 13.90 7.62 -4.47
N SER A 85 14.13 6.76 -5.46
CA SER A 85 15.42 6.66 -6.14
C SER A 85 15.82 8.00 -6.79
N THR A 86 14.89 8.69 -7.44
CA THR A 86 15.18 9.99 -8.06
C THR A 86 15.56 11.05 -7.03
N ILE A 87 14.81 11.14 -5.93
CA ILE A 87 15.00 12.16 -4.89
C ILE A 87 16.25 11.86 -4.05
N ILE A 88 16.48 10.61 -3.65
CA ILE A 88 17.65 10.22 -2.85
C ILE A 88 18.96 10.43 -3.64
N HIS A 89 18.97 10.22 -4.96
CA HIS A 89 20.12 10.56 -5.80
C HIS A 89 20.26 12.07 -6.10
N SER A 90 19.26 12.89 -5.77
CA SER A 90 19.26 14.34 -6.02
C SER A 90 19.52 15.18 -4.77
N VAL A 91 19.51 14.58 -3.57
CA VAL A 91 19.91 15.24 -2.32
C VAL A 91 21.43 15.04 -2.15
N PRO A 92 22.22 16.13 -2.03
CA PRO A 92 23.67 16.03 -1.84
C PRO A 92 24.06 15.40 -0.50
#